data_AF-A0A929PNR4-F1
#
_entry.id   AF-A0A929PNR4-F1
#
_cell.length_a   1.000
_cell.length_b   1.000
_cell.length_c   1.000
_cell.angle_alpha   90.00
_cell.angle_beta   90.00
_cell.angle_gamma   90.00
#
_symmetry.space_group_name_H-M   'P 1'
#
loop_
_entity.id
_entity.type
_entity.pdbx_description
1 polymer ?
#
loop_
_entity_poly.entity_id
_entity_poly.type
_entity_poly.pdbx_seq_one_letter_code
_entity_poly.pdbx_strand_id
1 'polypeptide(L)'
;MKLKILLALLFPLAGYAQPFKFKSTGTAKPIELTLAWHNMGKGAGVLYKGKSEWITLKVKSFAVDSSERGNGSPDEDTYKWLEVYKGKITGEYGVKVMLRNVYEMYYLRYSDQKKFSFEYVEEKGQYDGKNIALLHGVQFDYNTSYNDLLTIKYGNGESQNIQLPKLTKEGSRYCLIKDYNADGLDDIGFSYHIYKPSKTPVNVFIYDPKTKKFNQKANTTR
;
A
#
# COMPACT_ATOMS: atom_id res chain seq x y z
N MET A 1 -29.85 33.98 -21.72
CA MET A 1 -29.18 33.43 -20.53
C MET A 1 -28.73 32.01 -20.88
N LYS A 2 -27.43 31.79 -21.14
CA LYS A 2 -26.91 30.48 -21.57
C LYS A 2 -26.41 29.72 -20.35
N LEU A 3 -27.16 28.70 -19.95
CA LEU A 3 -26.77 27.74 -18.92
C LEU A 3 -25.65 26.86 -19.51
N LYS A 4 -24.40 27.13 -19.12
CA LYS A 4 -23.28 26.23 -19.41
C LYS A 4 -23.40 25.02 -18.49
N ILE A 5 -23.96 23.93 -19.03
CA ILE A 5 -23.91 22.62 -18.39
C ILE A 5 -22.43 22.23 -18.29
N LEU A 6 -21.90 22.23 -17.07
CA LEU A 6 -20.58 21.73 -16.76
C LEU A 6 -20.62 20.21 -17.01
N LEU A 7 -19.89 19.78 -18.03
CA LEU A 7 -19.68 18.39 -18.36
C LEU A 7 -18.95 17.75 -17.16
N ALA A 8 -19.70 17.07 -16.29
CA ALA A 8 -19.11 16.16 -15.32
C ALA A 8 -18.44 15.05 -16.12
N LEU A 9 -17.13 15.20 -16.36
CA LEU A 9 -16.28 14.09 -16.77
C LEU A 9 -16.42 13.03 -15.68
N LEU A 10 -17.30 12.05 -15.95
CA LEU A 10 -17.26 10.73 -15.36
C LEU A 10 -15.92 10.12 -15.76
N PHE A 11 -14.85 10.54 -15.08
CA PHE A 11 -13.61 9.80 -15.09
C PHE A 11 -13.97 8.40 -14.60
N PRO A 12 -13.64 7.34 -15.35
CA PRO A 12 -13.85 5.99 -14.87
C PRO A 12 -13.16 5.89 -13.52
N LEU A 13 -13.93 5.52 -12.49
CA LEU A 13 -13.45 5.10 -11.17
C LEU A 13 -12.67 3.78 -11.33
N ALA A 14 -11.64 3.76 -12.17
CA ALA A 14 -10.57 2.79 -12.07
C ALA A 14 -9.79 3.18 -10.82
N GLY A 15 -10.35 2.87 -9.65
CA GLY A 15 -9.60 2.93 -8.41
C GLY A 15 -8.42 2.00 -8.61
N TYR A 16 -7.24 2.57 -8.85
CA TYR A 16 -6.04 1.78 -9.05
C TYR A 16 -5.83 0.93 -7.81
N ALA A 17 -5.87 -0.37 -8.03
CA ALA A 17 -5.71 -1.32 -6.96
C ALA A 17 -4.22 -1.64 -6.87
N GLN A 18 -3.66 -1.34 -5.71
CA GLN A 18 -2.27 -1.61 -5.41
C GLN A 18 -1.93 -3.10 -5.56
N PRO A 19 -0.68 -3.42 -5.94
CA PRO A 19 0.47 -2.52 -6.00
C PRO A 19 0.61 -1.76 -7.33
N PHE A 20 1.17 -0.55 -7.29
CA PHE A 20 1.37 0.31 -8.46
C PHE A 20 2.69 0.03 -9.15
N LYS A 21 2.71 0.02 -10.48
CA LYS A 21 3.94 -0.06 -11.27
C LYS A 21 4.37 1.32 -11.75
N PHE A 22 5.68 1.55 -11.73
CA PHE A 22 6.30 2.82 -12.08
C PHE A 22 7.52 2.63 -12.96
N LYS A 23 7.80 3.63 -13.79
CA LYS A 23 8.99 3.71 -14.64
C LYS A 23 9.60 5.11 -14.55
N SER A 24 10.91 5.19 -14.31
CA SER A 24 11.60 6.49 -14.22
C SER A 24 11.74 7.17 -15.57
N THR A 25 11.69 8.49 -15.58
CA THR A 25 11.85 9.32 -16.77
C THR A 25 13.22 10.02 -16.78
N GLY A 26 13.62 10.55 -17.95
CA GLY A 26 14.84 11.36 -18.07
C GLY A 26 16.18 10.60 -17.95
N THR A 27 16.16 9.26 -17.99
CA THR A 27 17.37 8.42 -17.93
C THR A 27 17.43 7.46 -19.11
N ALA A 28 18.62 7.27 -19.69
CA ALA A 28 18.84 6.34 -20.82
C ALA A 28 18.43 4.88 -20.49
N LYS A 29 18.58 4.47 -19.22
CA LYS A 29 18.10 3.18 -18.69
C LYS A 29 17.09 3.45 -17.58
N PRO A 30 15.78 3.39 -17.87
CA PRO A 30 14.74 3.61 -16.87
C PRO A 30 14.83 2.61 -15.72
N ILE A 31 14.59 3.11 -14.51
CA ILE A 31 14.35 2.29 -13.32
C ILE A 31 12.86 1.92 -13.35
N GLU A 32 12.57 0.63 -13.26
CA GLU A 32 11.21 0.12 -13.16
C GLU A 32 11.01 -0.51 -11.78
N LEU A 33 9.89 -0.21 -11.14
CA LEU A 33 9.57 -0.72 -9.81
C LEU A 33 8.06 -0.90 -9.60
N THR A 34 7.72 -1.75 -8.65
CA THR A 34 6.38 -1.91 -8.11
C THR A 34 6.37 -1.37 -6.68
N LEU A 35 5.39 -0.55 -6.32
CA LEU A 35 5.25 0.08 -5.01
C LEU A 35 3.88 -0.24 -4.41
N ALA A 36 3.86 -0.64 -3.14
CA ALA A 36 2.64 -0.90 -2.38
C ALA A 36 2.68 -0.14 -1.05
N TRP A 37 1.54 0.30 -0.53
CA TRP A 37 1.43 0.89 0.80
C TRP A 37 -0.01 0.90 1.32
N HIS A 38 -0.18 0.70 2.61
CA HIS A 38 -1.48 0.77 3.28
C HIS A 38 -1.59 2.06 4.09
N ASN A 39 -2.71 2.20 4.80
CA ASN A 39 -3.07 3.31 5.70
C ASN A 39 -1.91 4.24 6.09
N MET A 40 -2.01 5.53 5.73
CA MET A 40 -1.04 6.56 6.11
C MET A 40 0.43 6.21 5.73
N GLY A 41 0.60 5.38 4.70
CA GLY A 41 1.90 4.90 4.21
C GLY A 41 2.46 3.69 4.95
N LYS A 42 1.75 3.09 5.91
CA LYS A 42 2.24 1.92 6.63
C LYS A 42 2.28 0.68 5.74
N GLY A 43 3.05 -0.34 6.13
CA GLY A 43 3.10 -1.59 5.36
C GLY A 43 3.74 -1.43 3.98
N ALA A 44 4.47 -0.33 3.76
CA ALA A 44 4.95 0.05 2.44
C ALA A 44 6.19 -0.75 2.03
N GLY A 45 6.29 -0.98 0.74
CA GLY A 45 7.42 -1.68 0.16
C GLY A 45 7.59 -1.39 -1.31
N VAL A 46 8.82 -1.59 -1.79
CA VAL A 46 9.18 -1.46 -3.19
C VAL A 46 9.85 -2.73 -3.71
N LEU A 47 9.49 -3.13 -4.93
CA LEU A 47 10.13 -4.22 -5.66
C LEU A 47 10.67 -3.68 -6.98
N TYR A 48 12.00 -3.66 -7.13
CA TYR A 48 12.62 -3.31 -8.39
C TYR A 48 12.44 -4.43 -9.43
N LYS A 49 12.23 -4.06 -10.69
CA LYS A 49 12.14 -5.02 -11.79
C LYS A 49 13.38 -5.91 -11.86
N GLY A 50 13.16 -7.21 -11.97
CA GLY A 50 14.24 -8.22 -11.98
C GLY A 50 14.80 -8.58 -10.61
N LYS A 51 14.24 -8.03 -9.53
CA LYS A 51 14.48 -8.52 -8.15
C LYS A 51 13.33 -9.41 -7.70
N SER A 52 13.63 -10.34 -6.80
CA SER A 52 12.66 -11.26 -6.19
C SER A 52 12.20 -10.81 -4.81
N GLU A 53 12.96 -9.92 -4.17
CA GLU A 53 12.73 -9.49 -2.80
C GLU A 53 12.22 -8.06 -2.74
N TRP A 54 11.19 -7.85 -1.94
CA TRP A 54 10.68 -6.53 -1.62
C TRP A 54 11.57 -5.85 -0.57
N ILE A 55 11.80 -4.56 -0.76
CA ILE A 55 12.49 -3.70 0.18
C ILE A 55 11.45 -2.97 1.04
N THR A 56 11.56 -3.08 2.35
CA THR A 56 10.67 -2.40 3.29
C THR A 56 10.91 -0.89 3.27
N LEU A 57 9.82 -0.13 3.28
CA LEU A 57 9.85 1.32 3.35
C LEU A 57 9.37 1.81 4.71
N LYS A 58 10.19 2.61 5.39
CA LYS A 58 9.83 3.21 6.69
C LYS A 58 9.11 4.53 6.45
N VAL A 59 7.92 4.71 7.04
CA VAL A 59 7.20 5.98 6.98
C VAL A 59 8.07 7.10 7.53
N LYS A 60 8.27 8.14 6.73
CA LYS A 60 8.91 9.40 7.14
C LYS A 60 7.86 10.43 7.51
N SER A 61 6.84 10.59 6.68
CA SER A 61 5.72 11.48 6.93
C SER A 61 4.52 11.09 6.07
N PHE A 62 3.33 11.42 6.59
CA PHE A 62 2.08 11.40 5.86
C PHE A 62 1.34 12.71 6.16
N ALA A 63 0.82 13.35 5.13
CA ALA A 63 0.05 14.59 5.25
C ALA A 63 -1.18 14.53 4.36
N VAL A 64 -2.27 15.13 4.82
CA VAL A 64 -3.51 15.33 4.06
C VAL A 64 -3.69 16.82 3.88
N ASP A 65 -3.74 17.28 2.64
CA ASP A 65 -4.15 18.65 2.30
C ASP A 65 -5.63 18.65 1.94
N SER A 66 -6.42 19.32 2.78
CA SER A 66 -7.86 19.50 2.60
C SER A 66 -8.24 20.97 2.41
N SER A 67 -7.26 21.85 2.16
CA SER A 67 -7.46 23.30 2.12
C SER A 67 -8.39 23.76 1.00
N GLU A 68 -8.47 23.00 -0.10
CA GLU A 68 -9.34 23.31 -1.24
C GLU A 68 -10.78 22.75 -1.12
N ARG A 69 -11.14 22.11 -0.01
CA ARG A 69 -12.49 21.52 0.16
C ARG A 69 -13.63 22.53 0.00
N GLY A 70 -13.38 23.82 0.25
CA GLY A 70 -14.37 24.89 0.04
C GLY A 70 -14.93 24.97 -1.39
N ASN A 71 -14.18 24.44 -2.38
CA ASN A 71 -14.57 24.40 -3.78
C ASN A 71 -15.02 23.01 -4.26
N GLY A 72 -15.16 22.04 -3.36
CA GLY A 72 -15.48 20.66 -3.70
C GLY A 72 -14.29 19.84 -4.25
N SER A 73 -13.06 20.37 -4.15
CA SER A 73 -11.85 19.63 -4.50
C SER A 73 -11.62 18.46 -3.54
N PRO A 74 -11.17 17.30 -4.04
CA PRO A 74 -10.81 16.15 -3.22
C PRO A 74 -9.55 16.41 -2.39
N ASP A 75 -9.39 15.69 -1.27
CA ASP A 75 -8.16 15.75 -0.48
C ASP A 75 -6.96 15.22 -1.29
N GLU A 76 -5.81 15.82 -1.03
CA GLU A 76 -4.51 15.35 -1.51
C GLU A 76 -3.75 14.66 -0.38
N ASP A 77 -3.39 13.41 -0.61
CA ASP A 77 -2.51 12.66 0.27
C ASP A 77 -1.06 12.78 -0.20
N THR A 78 -0.17 13.22 0.68
CA THR A 78 1.28 13.19 0.46
C THR A 78 1.93 12.17 1.37
N TYR A 79 2.65 11.23 0.76
CA TYR A 79 3.39 10.18 1.45
C TYR A 79 4.89 10.36 1.23
N LYS A 80 5.67 10.15 2.30
CA LYS A 80 7.12 10.03 2.20
C LYS A 80 7.62 8.82 2.97
N TRP A 81 8.57 8.12 2.37
CA TRP A 81 9.20 6.95 2.97
C TRP A 81 10.71 6.97 2.83
N LEU A 82 11.39 6.38 3.82
CA LEU A 82 12.80 6.05 3.74
C LEU A 82 12.94 4.62 3.24
N GLU A 83 13.76 4.43 2.22
CA GLU A 83 14.18 3.10 1.78
C GLU A 83 15.24 2.56 2.74
N VAL A 84 14.99 1.38 3.32
CA VAL A 84 15.93 0.71 4.22
C VAL A 84 16.43 -0.57 3.58
N TYR A 85 17.63 -0.54 3.03
CA TYR A 85 18.26 -1.71 2.41
C TYR A 85 19.43 -2.19 3.26
N LYS A 86 19.38 -3.46 3.68
CA LYS A 86 20.41 -4.08 4.55
C LYS A 86 20.72 -3.24 5.80
N GLY A 87 19.69 -2.67 6.42
CA GLY A 87 19.80 -1.86 7.63
C GLY A 87 20.31 -0.43 7.41
N LYS A 88 20.59 -0.01 6.16
CA LYS A 88 21.02 1.35 5.83
C LYS A 88 19.92 2.10 5.10
N ILE A 89 19.77 3.38 5.42
CA ILE A 89 18.89 4.28 4.67
C ILE A 89 19.58 4.63 3.36
N THR A 90 19.00 4.24 2.22
CA THR A 90 19.60 4.42 0.89
C THR A 90 18.98 5.55 0.08
N GLY A 91 17.74 5.92 0.41
CA GLY A 91 17.05 7.02 -0.26
C GLY A 91 15.69 7.32 0.34
N GLU A 92 14.96 8.19 -0.33
CA GLU A 92 13.62 8.61 0.03
C GLU A 92 12.68 8.52 -1.16
N TYR A 93 11.49 7.99 -0.93
CA TYR A 93 10.36 8.07 -1.86
C TYR A 93 9.42 9.18 -1.45
N GLY A 94 8.86 9.90 -2.44
CA GLY A 94 7.72 10.77 -2.25
C GLY A 94 6.63 10.45 -3.27
N VAL A 95 5.39 10.36 -2.80
CA VAL A 95 4.21 10.09 -3.63
C VAL A 95 3.11 11.07 -3.25
N LYS A 96 2.44 11.61 -4.27
CA LYS A 96 1.20 12.37 -4.11
C LYS A 96 0.04 11.67 -4.79
N VAL A 97 -1.07 11.56 -4.06
CA VAL A 97 -2.29 10.90 -4.53
C VAL A 97 -3.48 11.81 -4.34
N MET A 98 -4.33 11.88 -5.38
CA MET A 98 -5.61 12.57 -5.34
C MET A 98 -6.65 11.71 -6.06
N LEU A 99 -7.84 11.51 -5.46
CA LEU A 99 -8.89 10.64 -6.00
C LEU A 99 -8.40 9.23 -6.40
N ARG A 100 -7.45 8.68 -5.63
CA ARG A 100 -6.78 7.38 -5.90
C ARG A 100 -5.89 7.36 -7.14
N ASN A 101 -5.62 8.51 -7.77
CA ASN A 101 -4.66 8.66 -8.85
C ASN A 101 -3.31 9.12 -8.29
N VAL A 102 -2.24 8.42 -8.64
CA VAL A 102 -0.87 8.88 -8.37
C VAL A 102 -0.50 9.85 -9.47
N TYR A 103 -0.20 11.09 -9.12
CA TYR A 103 0.15 12.13 -10.09
C TYR A 103 1.58 12.66 -9.91
N GLU A 104 2.20 12.43 -8.75
CA GLU A 104 3.64 12.66 -8.55
C GLU A 104 4.25 11.45 -7.83
N MET A 105 5.38 10.97 -8.36
CA MET A 105 6.21 9.96 -7.71
C MET A 105 7.69 10.28 -7.98
N TYR A 106 8.49 10.29 -6.92
CA TYR A 106 9.94 10.40 -7.04
C TYR A 106 10.70 9.45 -6.10
N TYR A 107 11.95 9.22 -6.45
CA TYR A 107 12.97 8.64 -5.58
C TYR A 107 14.19 9.56 -5.51
N LEU A 108 14.62 9.92 -4.31
CA LEU A 108 15.86 10.64 -4.04
C LEU A 108 16.89 9.65 -3.50
N ARG A 109 17.93 9.36 -4.28
CA ARG A 109 19.02 8.48 -3.85
C ARG A 109 20.03 9.28 -3.03
N TYR A 110 20.34 8.82 -1.82
CA TYR A 110 21.20 9.59 -0.92
C TYR A 110 22.69 9.51 -1.25
N SER A 111 23.14 8.43 -1.88
CA SER A 111 24.56 8.26 -2.21
C SER A 111 25.12 9.35 -3.13
N ASP A 112 24.28 9.90 -4.01
CA ASP A 112 24.65 10.89 -5.01
C ASP A 112 23.65 12.05 -5.14
N GLN A 113 22.65 12.12 -4.24
CA GLN A 113 21.59 13.13 -4.23
C GLN A 113 20.79 13.21 -5.54
N LYS A 114 20.82 12.15 -6.36
CA LYS A 114 20.11 12.13 -7.63
C LYS A 114 18.62 11.88 -7.39
N LYS A 115 17.78 12.79 -7.89
CA LYS A 115 16.33 12.64 -7.92
C LYS A 115 15.89 12.00 -9.23
N PHE A 116 15.05 10.97 -9.13
CA PHE A 116 14.42 10.28 -10.23
C PHE A 116 12.92 10.51 -10.14
N SER A 117 12.32 11.04 -11.21
CA SER A 117 10.87 11.15 -11.34
C SER A 117 10.33 9.90 -12.04
N PHE A 118 9.12 9.48 -11.69
CA PHE A 118 8.49 8.30 -12.26
C PHE A 118 7.10 8.60 -12.81
N GLU A 119 6.77 7.87 -13.87
CA GLU A 119 5.44 7.79 -14.43
C GLU A 119 4.79 6.47 -13.99
N TYR A 120 3.49 6.54 -13.73
CA TYR A 120 2.67 5.35 -13.51
C TYR A 120 2.59 4.52 -14.80
N VAL A 121 2.76 3.21 -14.67
CA VAL A 121 2.62 2.26 -15.78
C VAL A 121 1.28 1.56 -15.62
N GLU A 122 0.32 1.94 -16.45
CA GLU A 122 -1.01 1.34 -16.45
C GLU A 122 -0.94 -0.15 -16.83
N GLU A 123 -1.54 -1.00 -16.00
CA GLU A 123 -1.71 -2.41 -16.31
C GLU A 123 -2.87 -2.58 -17.29
N LYS A 124 -2.61 -3.24 -18.43
CA LYS A 124 -3.66 -3.62 -19.37
C LYS A 124 -4.38 -4.86 -18.85
N GLY A 125 -5.69 -4.78 -18.70
CA GLY A 125 -6.55 -5.90 -18.33
C GLY A 125 -7.31 -5.67 -17.03
N GLN A 126 -8.06 -6.69 -16.61
CA GLN A 126 -8.76 -6.66 -15.34
C GLN A 126 -7.75 -6.87 -14.20
N TYR A 127 -7.81 -6.02 -13.18
CA TYR A 127 -7.02 -6.19 -11.95
C TYR A 127 -7.25 -7.57 -11.34
N ASP A 128 -6.18 -8.29 -11.02
CA ASP A 128 -6.22 -9.68 -10.56
C ASP A 128 -6.47 -9.83 -9.04
N GLY A 129 -6.71 -8.71 -8.35
CA GLY A 129 -7.00 -8.68 -6.93
C GLY A 129 -5.76 -8.73 -6.03
N LYS A 130 -4.57 -9.07 -6.55
CA LYS A 130 -3.39 -9.34 -5.70
C LYS A 130 -2.84 -8.07 -5.09
N ASN A 131 -2.57 -8.13 -3.79
CA ASN A 131 -2.02 -7.04 -3.03
C ASN A 131 -0.99 -7.56 -2.02
N ILE A 132 -0.18 -6.65 -1.49
CA ILE A 132 0.94 -6.96 -0.61
C ILE A 132 1.05 -5.92 0.51
N ALA A 133 1.38 -6.36 1.72
CA ALA A 133 1.86 -5.50 2.79
C ALA A 133 3.23 -5.97 3.31
N LEU A 134 4.10 -5.04 3.66
CA LEU A 134 5.41 -5.31 4.28
C LEU A 134 5.51 -4.63 5.63
N LEU A 135 5.48 -5.43 6.70
CA LEU A 135 5.49 -4.95 8.06
C LEU A 135 6.53 -5.72 8.88
N HIS A 136 7.42 -4.99 9.56
CA HIS A 136 8.52 -5.57 10.36
C HIS A 136 9.40 -6.59 9.61
N GLY A 137 9.59 -6.40 8.31
CA GLY A 137 10.35 -7.33 7.45
C GLY A 137 9.61 -8.62 7.10
N VAL A 138 8.31 -8.69 7.36
CA VAL A 138 7.42 -9.80 7.01
C VAL A 138 6.53 -9.37 5.85
N GLN A 139 6.44 -10.21 4.82
CA GLN A 139 5.61 -9.98 3.64
C GLN A 139 4.27 -10.71 3.78
N PHE A 140 3.18 -10.00 3.50
CA PHE A 140 1.82 -10.51 3.48
C PHE A 140 1.29 -10.42 2.07
N ASP A 141 1.19 -11.54 1.37
CA ASP A 141 0.55 -11.64 0.06
C ASP A 141 -0.90 -12.04 0.23
N TYR A 142 -1.82 -11.26 -0.31
CA TYR A 142 -3.25 -11.52 -0.20
C TYR A 142 -4.00 -11.06 -1.44
N ASN A 143 -5.28 -11.41 -1.53
CA ASN A 143 -6.15 -10.92 -2.59
C ASN A 143 -7.25 -10.02 -2.01
N THR A 144 -7.61 -8.99 -2.76
CA THR A 144 -8.61 -8.00 -2.43
C THR A 144 -10.02 -8.51 -2.72
N SER A 145 -10.22 -9.38 -3.71
CA SER A 145 -11.56 -9.64 -4.27
C SER A 145 -11.87 -11.11 -4.65
N TYR A 146 -10.89 -11.92 -5.02
CA TYR A 146 -11.13 -13.20 -5.72
C TYR A 146 -10.65 -14.45 -4.99
N ASN A 147 -9.79 -14.30 -3.99
CA ASN A 147 -9.19 -15.40 -3.25
C ASN A 147 -9.12 -15.03 -1.77
N ASP A 148 -9.26 -16.00 -0.88
CA ASP A 148 -9.16 -15.78 0.57
C ASP A 148 -7.87 -16.32 1.18
N LEU A 149 -6.94 -16.82 0.36
CA LEU A 149 -5.62 -17.20 0.81
C LEU A 149 -4.79 -15.96 1.19
N LEU A 150 -4.32 -15.95 2.43
CA LEU A 150 -3.24 -15.10 2.90
C LEU A 150 -1.97 -15.94 2.99
N THR A 151 -0.90 -15.48 2.37
CA THR A 151 0.44 -16.05 2.54
C THR A 151 1.32 -15.07 3.29
N ILE A 152 1.85 -15.50 4.43
CA ILE A 152 2.81 -14.75 5.25
C ILE A 152 4.19 -15.33 4.98
N LYS A 153 5.14 -14.49 4.56
CA LYS A 153 6.52 -14.88 4.27
C LYS A 153 7.48 -14.17 5.21
N TYR A 154 8.29 -14.95 5.91
CA TYR A 154 9.25 -14.47 6.88
C TYR A 154 10.65 -14.38 6.27
N GLY A 155 11.49 -13.49 6.81
CA GLY A 155 12.85 -13.26 6.29
C GLY A 155 13.81 -14.45 6.41
N ASN A 156 13.44 -15.50 7.16
CA ASN A 156 14.17 -16.76 7.24
C ASN A 156 13.76 -17.78 6.15
N GLY A 157 12.88 -17.39 5.22
CA GLY A 157 12.37 -18.26 4.15
C GLY A 157 11.16 -19.11 4.56
N GLU A 158 10.76 -19.12 5.82
CA GLU A 158 9.53 -19.77 6.25
C GLU A 158 8.31 -19.04 5.67
N SER A 159 7.26 -19.81 5.40
CA SER A 159 5.98 -19.25 4.97
C SER A 159 4.82 -19.95 5.65
N GLN A 160 3.74 -19.22 5.83
CA GLN A 160 2.50 -19.72 6.39
C GLN A 160 1.34 -19.32 5.48
N ASN A 161 0.47 -20.28 5.21
CA ASN A 161 -0.77 -20.07 4.47
C ASN A 161 -1.95 -20.09 5.44
N ILE A 162 -2.82 -19.09 5.33
CA ILE A 162 -3.99 -18.91 6.19
C ILE A 162 -5.20 -18.65 5.30
N GLN A 163 -6.28 -19.40 5.54
CA GLN A 163 -7.55 -19.14 4.89
C GLN A 163 -8.28 -18.01 5.64
N LEU A 164 -8.43 -16.86 5.01
CA LEU A 164 -9.25 -15.77 5.52
C LEU A 164 -10.75 -16.05 5.31
N PRO A 165 -11.64 -15.34 6.02
CA PRO A 165 -13.07 -15.40 5.77
C PRO A 165 -13.39 -15.12 4.31
N LYS A 166 -14.34 -15.91 3.79
CA LYS A 166 -14.78 -15.83 2.41
C LYS A 166 -15.40 -14.47 2.11
N LEU A 167 -14.94 -13.84 1.04
CA LEU A 167 -15.57 -12.61 0.55
C LEU A 167 -16.96 -12.91 -0.01
N THR A 168 -17.90 -12.01 0.25
CA THR A 168 -19.16 -11.96 -0.51
C THR A 168 -18.86 -11.45 -1.93
N LYS A 169 -19.76 -11.71 -2.88
CA LYS A 169 -19.57 -11.34 -4.31
C LYS A 169 -19.28 -9.83 -4.52
N GLU A 170 -19.72 -9.00 -3.58
CA GLU A 170 -19.58 -7.54 -3.63
C GLU A 170 -18.55 -7.01 -2.60
N GLY A 171 -17.97 -7.89 -1.78
CA GLY A 171 -17.04 -7.51 -0.73
C GLY A 171 -15.62 -7.31 -1.23
N SER A 172 -14.90 -6.35 -0.66
CA SER A 172 -13.46 -6.17 -0.83
C SER A 172 -12.74 -6.35 0.49
N ARG A 173 -11.55 -6.97 0.45
CA ARG A 173 -10.65 -7.13 1.59
C ARG A 173 -9.78 -5.90 1.76
N TYR A 174 -9.67 -5.42 3.00
CA TYR A 174 -8.83 -4.28 3.36
C TYR A 174 -7.79 -4.70 4.40
N CYS A 175 -6.55 -4.31 4.15
CA CYS A 175 -5.44 -4.40 5.10
C CYS A 175 -5.44 -3.15 5.99
N LEU A 176 -5.36 -3.36 7.31
CA LEU A 176 -5.36 -2.32 8.32
C LEU A 176 -4.16 -2.49 9.25
N ILE A 177 -3.28 -1.50 9.27
CA ILE A 177 -2.09 -1.51 10.11
C ILE A 177 -2.24 -0.52 11.25
N LYS A 178 -2.18 -1.02 12.48
CA LYS A 178 -2.16 -0.25 13.73
C LYS A 178 -1.67 -1.14 14.85
N ASP A 179 -1.25 -0.55 15.94
CA ASP A 179 -1.03 -1.23 17.21
C ASP A 179 -2.39 -1.72 17.78
N TYR A 180 -2.63 -3.04 17.80
CA TYR A 180 -3.89 -3.66 18.26
C TYR A 180 -3.83 -4.14 19.72
N ASN A 181 -2.64 -4.23 20.32
CA ASN A 181 -2.41 -4.72 21.68
C ASN A 181 -1.79 -3.65 22.62
N ALA A 182 -1.58 -2.43 22.13
CA ALA A 182 -0.98 -1.29 22.82
C ALA A 182 0.47 -1.52 23.28
N ASP A 183 1.26 -2.29 22.54
CA ASP A 183 2.68 -2.55 22.86
C ASP A 183 3.66 -1.58 22.18
N GLY A 184 3.15 -0.62 21.39
CA GLY A 184 3.92 0.35 20.65
C GLY A 184 4.45 -0.15 19.30
N LEU A 185 4.15 -1.39 18.92
CA LEU A 185 4.49 -1.96 17.62
C LEU A 185 3.24 -2.07 16.76
N ASP A 186 3.39 -1.74 15.48
CA ASP A 186 2.30 -1.89 14.53
C ASP A 186 2.02 -3.38 14.28
N ASP A 187 0.76 -3.75 14.34
CA ASP A 187 0.21 -5.05 13.99
C ASP A 187 -0.55 -4.95 12.66
N ILE A 188 -1.02 -6.09 12.13
CA ILE A 188 -1.76 -6.13 10.87
C ILE A 188 -3.10 -6.83 11.02
N GLY A 189 -4.15 -6.23 10.45
CA GLY A 189 -5.49 -6.79 10.45
C GLY A 189 -6.12 -6.80 9.06
N PHE A 190 -7.00 -7.76 8.83
CA PHE A 190 -7.77 -7.87 7.60
C PHE A 190 -9.26 -7.73 7.92
N SER A 191 -9.93 -6.83 7.19
CA SER A 191 -11.39 -6.66 7.22
C SER A 191 -11.96 -6.92 5.84
N TYR A 192 -13.27 -7.17 5.74
CA TYR A 192 -13.98 -7.20 4.46
C TYR A 192 -15.29 -6.42 4.55
N HIS A 193 -15.58 -5.61 3.53
CA HIS A 193 -16.80 -4.80 3.43
C HIS A 193 -17.08 -4.42 1.98
N ILE A 194 -18.33 -4.02 1.69
CA ILE A 194 -18.78 -3.69 0.33
C ILE A 194 -18.34 -2.27 -0.10
N TYR A 195 -18.30 -1.30 0.83
CA TYR A 195 -18.09 0.11 0.47
C TYR A 195 -16.92 0.81 1.17
N LYS A 196 -16.54 0.38 2.37
CA LYS A 196 -15.45 0.99 3.14
C LYS A 196 -14.84 0.01 4.12
N PRO A 197 -13.54 0.13 4.45
CA PRO A 197 -12.92 -0.69 5.48
C PRO A 197 -13.68 -0.59 6.81
N SER A 198 -13.83 -1.72 7.50
CA SER A 198 -14.27 -1.72 8.89
C SER A 198 -13.24 -0.98 9.74
N LYS A 199 -13.66 -0.26 10.78
CA LYS A 199 -12.70 0.19 11.82
C LYS A 199 -12.15 -0.97 12.65
N THR A 200 -12.82 -2.12 12.62
CA THR A 200 -12.45 -3.33 13.34
C THR A 200 -12.23 -4.47 12.36
N PRO A 201 -10.99 -4.95 12.17
CA PRO A 201 -10.73 -6.11 11.34
C PRO A 201 -11.33 -7.38 11.93
N VAL A 202 -11.57 -8.35 11.05
CA VAL A 202 -12.09 -9.68 11.40
C VAL A 202 -10.97 -10.61 11.80
N ASN A 203 -9.79 -10.46 11.18
CA ASN A 203 -8.58 -11.19 11.55
C ASN A 203 -7.51 -10.19 11.94
N VAL A 204 -6.89 -10.37 13.11
CA VAL A 204 -5.76 -9.58 13.58
C VAL A 204 -4.58 -10.49 13.79
N PHE A 205 -3.40 -10.04 13.36
CA PHE A 205 -2.13 -10.71 13.55
C PHE A 205 -1.23 -9.76 14.34
N ILE A 206 -0.83 -10.22 15.54
CA ILE A 206 -0.02 -9.47 16.49
C ILE A 206 1.44 -9.80 16.27
N TYR A 207 2.29 -8.78 16.15
CA TYR A 207 3.72 -8.96 15.99
C TYR A 207 4.39 -9.35 17.31
N ASP A 208 5.23 -10.38 17.28
CA ASP A 208 6.11 -10.74 18.40
C ASP A 208 7.55 -10.38 18.05
N PRO A 209 8.14 -9.36 18.69
CA PRO A 209 9.52 -8.93 18.39
C PRO A 209 10.57 -9.95 18.80
N LYS A 210 10.27 -10.90 19.72
CA LYS A 210 11.23 -11.94 20.14
C LYS A 210 11.41 -12.98 19.05
N THR A 211 10.30 -13.43 18.47
CA THR A 211 10.31 -14.45 17.41
C THR A 211 10.38 -13.84 16.01
N LYS A 212 10.12 -12.53 15.88
CA LYS A 212 9.96 -11.80 14.62
C LYS A 212 8.84 -12.38 13.74
N LYS A 213 7.81 -12.95 14.39
CA LYS A 213 6.67 -13.59 13.75
C LYS A 213 5.37 -12.91 14.12
N PHE A 214 4.32 -13.23 13.37
CA PHE A 214 2.98 -12.72 13.61
C PHE A 214 2.07 -13.85 14.11
N ASN A 215 1.43 -13.62 15.25
CA ASN A 215 0.50 -14.57 15.85
C ASN A 215 -0.94 -14.09 15.64
N GLN A 216 -1.80 -14.97 15.13
CA GLN A 216 -3.21 -14.61 14.98
C GLN A 216 -3.86 -14.42 16.36
N LYS A 217 -4.48 -13.26 16.57
CA LYS A 217 -5.30 -13.00 17.75
C LYS A 217 -6.53 -13.90 17.69
N ALA A 218 -6.83 -14.60 18.78
CA ALA A 218 -8.06 -15.37 18.88
C ALA A 218 -9.27 -14.44 18.72
N ASN A 219 -10.21 -14.82 17.85
CA ASN A 219 -11.48 -14.11 17.72
C ASN A 219 -12.24 -14.30 19.03
N THR A 220 -12.39 -13.24 19.81
CA THR A 220 -13.36 -13.23 20.91
C THR A 220 -14.72 -13.07 20.26
N THR A 221 -15.43 -14.18 20.08
CA THR A 221 -16.85 -14.17 19.73
C THR A 221 -17.56 -13.30 20.76
N ARG A 222 -18.12 -12.17 20.33
CA ARG A 222 -19.12 -11.43 21.10
C ARG A 222 -20.48 -11.79 20.56
#